data_AF-A0A819ZUE3-F1
#
_entry.id   AF-A0A819ZUE3-F1
#
_cell.length_a   1.000
_cell.length_b   1.000
_cell.length_c   1.000
_cell.angle_alpha   90.00
_cell.angle_beta   90.00
_cell.angle_gamma   90.00
#
_symmetry.space_group_name_H-M   'P 1'
#
loop_
_entity.id
_entity.type
_entity.pdbx_description
1 polymer ?
#
loop_
_entity_poly.entity_id
_entity_poly.type
_entity_poly.pdbx_seq_one_letter_code
_entity_poly.pdbx_strand_id
1 'polypeptide(L)'
;MTSPIDCPIRSIDSIDKIDIKDEIYLYIHCKHIRSFRLKFFTENQRRYWLRKLNGMIAVPKCLSDLFTIKFELDIRKDEHLYHDHLNDELIRLQLDTHPWRLTDINQNYELCSSYPKYCVVPSTITTQVQHYD
;
A
#
# COMPACT_ATOMS: atom_id res chain seq x y z
N MET A 1 -3.17 -32.06 -13.76
CA MET A 1 -2.07 -31.29 -13.12
C MET A 1 -2.72 -30.08 -12.47
N THR A 2 -2.54 -29.90 -11.16
CA THR A 2 -3.06 -28.71 -10.47
C THR A 2 -2.20 -27.50 -10.85
N SER A 3 -2.83 -26.40 -11.25
CA SER A 3 -2.13 -25.14 -11.48
C SER A 3 -1.43 -24.66 -10.19
N PRO A 4 -0.31 -23.92 -10.30
CA PRO A 4 0.31 -23.30 -9.13
C PRO A 4 -0.68 -22.35 -8.45
N ILE A 5 -0.60 -22.29 -7.11
CA ILE A 5 -1.39 -21.36 -6.29
C ILE A 5 -0.47 -20.21 -5.90
N ASP A 6 -0.70 -19.04 -6.47
CA ASP A 6 0.07 -17.84 -6.17
C ASP A 6 -0.61 -17.00 -5.09
N CYS A 7 0.19 -16.57 -4.11
CA CYS A 7 -0.26 -15.70 -3.02
C CYS A 7 0.82 -14.67 -2.70
N PRO A 8 0.58 -13.37 -2.95
CA PRO A 8 1.51 -12.32 -2.56
C PRO A 8 1.72 -12.30 -1.05
N ILE A 9 2.97 -12.27 -0.60
CA ILE A 9 3.29 -12.46 0.82
C ILE A 9 2.65 -11.41 1.74
N ARG A 10 2.51 -10.18 1.24
CA ARG A 10 1.91 -9.04 1.98
C ARG A 10 0.38 -9.10 2.08
N SER A 11 -0.25 -10.02 1.35
CA SER A 11 -1.68 -10.30 1.45
C SER A 11 -2.03 -11.23 2.60
N ILE A 12 -1.04 -11.94 3.16
CA ILE A 12 -1.21 -12.74 4.38
C ILE A 12 -1.43 -11.79 5.56
N ASP A 13 -2.41 -12.13 6.39
CA ASP A 13 -2.81 -11.39 7.58
C ASP A 13 -2.31 -12.10 8.84
N SER A 14 -2.65 -13.38 8.98
CA SER A 14 -2.26 -14.22 10.10
C SER A 14 -1.98 -15.66 9.66
N ILE A 15 -1.27 -16.41 10.52
CA ILE A 15 -0.96 -17.82 10.30
C ILE A 15 -1.21 -18.59 11.59
N ASP A 16 -2.13 -19.53 11.53
CA ASP A 16 -2.52 -20.35 12.67
C ASP A 16 -2.01 -21.78 12.55
N LYS A 17 -1.53 -22.29 13.68
CA LYS A 17 -1.11 -23.67 13.84
C LYS A 17 -2.30 -24.50 14.31
N ILE A 18 -2.75 -25.46 13.50
CA ILE A 18 -3.92 -26.28 13.82
C ILE A 18 -3.58 -27.76 13.65
N ASP A 19 -3.87 -28.56 14.69
CA ASP A 19 -3.67 -30.01 14.71
C ASP A 19 -5.04 -30.70 14.86
N ILE A 20 -5.40 -31.61 13.95
CA ILE A 20 -6.72 -32.30 13.93
C ILE A 20 -6.49 -33.79 13.69
N LYS A 21 -6.82 -34.67 14.65
CA LYS A 21 -6.76 -36.14 14.48
C LYS A 21 -5.42 -36.60 13.85
N ASP A 22 -4.31 -36.19 14.45
CA ASP A 22 -2.92 -36.46 14.01
C ASP A 22 -2.47 -35.77 12.71
N GLU A 23 -3.35 -35.00 12.08
CA GLU A 23 -3.03 -34.18 10.92
C GLU A 23 -2.50 -32.81 11.33
N ILE A 24 -1.33 -32.44 10.78
CA ILE A 24 -0.58 -31.24 11.14
C ILE A 24 -0.78 -30.18 10.06
N TYR A 25 -1.45 -29.07 10.40
CA TYR A 25 -1.77 -27.99 9.45
C TYR A 25 -1.15 -26.64 9.81
N LEU A 26 -0.95 -25.82 8.77
CA LEU A 26 -0.93 -24.37 8.87
C LEU A 26 -2.13 -23.79 8.11
N TYR A 27 -2.88 -22.92 8.78
CA TYR A 27 -3.92 -22.10 8.18
C TYR A 27 -3.37 -20.71 7.95
N ILE A 28 -3.34 -20.29 6.69
CA ILE A 28 -2.89 -18.96 6.28
C ILE A 28 -4.14 -18.15 5.96
N HIS A 29 -4.38 -17.09 6.71
CA HIS A 29 -5.47 -16.16 6.46
C HIS A 29 -4.97 -14.98 5.66
N CYS A 30 -5.69 -14.60 4.62
CA CYS A 30 -5.34 -13.47 3.77
C CYS A 30 -6.37 -12.35 3.91
N LYS A 31 -5.90 -11.12 3.72
CA LYS A 31 -6.68 -9.87 3.77
C LYS A 31 -7.82 -9.81 2.74
N HIS A 32 -7.77 -10.65 1.72
CA HIS A 32 -8.75 -10.71 0.62
C HIS A 32 -9.80 -11.81 0.81
N ILE A 33 -10.16 -12.16 2.05
CA ILE A 33 -11.18 -13.18 2.37
C ILE A 33 -10.84 -14.52 1.69
N ARG A 34 -9.54 -14.82 1.63
CA ARG A 34 -9.02 -16.11 1.16
C ARG A 34 -8.25 -16.75 2.30
N SER A 35 -8.28 -18.07 2.37
CA SER A 35 -7.46 -18.80 3.33
C SER A 35 -6.90 -20.05 2.69
N PHE A 36 -5.65 -20.35 3.00
CA PHE A 36 -4.94 -21.51 2.49
C PHE A 36 -4.66 -22.48 3.62
N ARG A 37 -4.88 -23.77 3.36
CA ARG A 37 -4.57 -24.83 4.31
C ARG A 37 -3.41 -25.65 3.77
N LEU A 38 -2.30 -25.64 4.49
CA LEU A 38 -1.11 -26.41 4.18
C LEU A 38 -1.01 -27.61 5.12
N LYS A 39 -0.99 -28.81 4.57
CA LYS A 39 -0.77 -30.06 5.32
C LYS A 39 0.71 -30.39 5.35
N PHE A 40 1.23 -30.77 6.51
CA PHE A 40 2.60 -31.22 6.69
C PHE A 40 2.65 -32.65 7.19
N PHE A 41 3.67 -33.39 6.76
CA PHE A 41 3.89 -34.77 7.20
C PHE A 41 4.66 -34.84 8.53
N THR A 42 5.41 -33.78 8.86
CA THR A 42 6.21 -33.74 10.09
C THR A 42 6.09 -32.39 10.78
N GLU A 43 6.18 -32.45 12.09
CA GLU A 43 6.21 -31.30 12.97
C GLU A 43 7.38 -30.35 12.67
N ASN A 44 8.54 -30.90 12.30
CA ASN A 44 9.73 -30.12 11.99
C ASN A 44 9.55 -29.29 10.70
N GLN A 45 8.95 -29.87 9.67
CA GLN A 45 8.63 -29.15 8.43
C GLN A 45 7.65 -28.01 8.71
N ARG A 46 6.58 -28.28 9.46
CA ARG A 46 5.62 -27.24 9.84
C ARG A 46 6.29 -26.10 10.59
N ARG A 47 7.09 -26.42 11.61
CA ARG A 47 7.78 -25.41 12.43
C ARG A 47 8.75 -24.56 11.61
N TYR A 48 9.49 -25.18 10.69
CA TYR A 48 10.37 -24.47 9.77
C TYR A 48 9.59 -23.48 8.92
N TRP A 49 8.51 -23.93 8.27
CA TRP A 49 7.70 -23.07 7.40
C TRP A 49 6.94 -22.00 8.16
N LEU A 50 6.41 -22.30 9.35
CA LEU A 50 5.79 -21.30 10.22
C LEU A 50 6.77 -20.17 10.56
N ARG A 51 8.00 -20.52 10.99
CA ARG A 51 9.05 -19.52 11.28
C ARG A 51 9.42 -18.71 10.05
N LYS A 52 9.59 -19.38 8.91
CA LYS A 52 9.95 -18.74 7.64
C LYS A 52 8.88 -17.77 7.16
N LEU A 53 7.61 -18.20 7.15
CA LEU A 53 6.48 -17.37 6.74
C LEU A 53 6.28 -16.19 7.69
N ASN A 54 6.33 -16.41 9.01
CA ASN A 54 6.25 -15.33 9.99
C ASN A 54 7.39 -14.32 9.82
N GLY A 55 8.60 -14.77 9.48
CA GLY A 55 9.71 -13.88 9.17
C GLY A 55 9.51 -13.06 7.90
N MET A 56 8.81 -13.60 6.89
CA MET A 56 8.54 -12.92 5.63
C MET A 56 7.37 -11.93 5.70
N ILE A 57 6.35 -12.20 6.52
CA ILE A 57 5.21 -11.27 6.73
C ILE A 57 5.52 -10.18 7.76
N ALA A 58 6.68 -10.27 8.44
CA ALA A 58 7.12 -9.30 9.42
C ALA A 58 7.12 -7.89 8.82
N VAL A 59 6.84 -6.90 9.68
CA VAL A 59 6.82 -5.48 9.27
C VAL A 59 8.19 -5.12 8.68
N PRO A 60 8.23 -4.62 7.42
CA PRO A 60 9.47 -4.19 6.79
C PRO A 60 10.15 -3.09 7.62
N LYS A 61 11.48 -3.17 7.73
CA LYS A 61 12.24 -2.25 8.60
C LYS A 61 12.62 -0.96 7.89
N CYS A 62 12.71 -0.99 6.56
CA CYS A 62 12.95 0.16 5.72
C CYS A 62 12.17 0.08 4.41
N LEU A 63 12.08 1.19 3.68
CA LEU A 63 11.39 1.24 2.39
C LEU A 63 12.00 0.29 1.35
N SER A 64 13.32 0.11 1.37
CA SER A 64 14.03 -0.78 0.45
C SER A 64 13.66 -2.26 0.62
N ASP A 65 13.05 -2.65 1.74
CA ASP A 65 12.55 -4.01 1.97
C ASP A 65 11.22 -4.28 1.23
N LEU A 66 10.52 -3.23 0.80
CA LEU A 66 9.24 -3.36 0.10
C LEU A 66 9.46 -3.96 -1.29
N PHE A 67 8.61 -4.94 -1.64
CA PHE A 67 8.61 -5.55 -2.97
C PHE A 67 8.50 -4.50 -4.08
N THR A 68 7.60 -3.51 -3.89
CA THR A 68 7.40 -2.41 -4.83
C THR A 68 8.71 -1.72 -5.16
N ILE A 69 9.50 -1.29 -4.17
CA ILE A 69 10.76 -0.56 -4.42
C ILE A 69 11.82 -1.43 -5.11
N LYS A 70 11.89 -2.72 -4.78
CA LYS A 70 12.84 -3.64 -5.43
C LYS A 70 12.46 -3.92 -6.90
N PHE A 71 11.17 -3.91 -7.21
CA PHE A 71 10.63 -4.23 -8.54
C PHE A 71 10.33 -2.97 -9.39
N GLU A 72 10.28 -1.80 -8.77
CA GLU A 72 10.09 -0.46 -9.38
C GLU A 72 11.07 -0.22 -10.55
N LEU A 73 12.26 -0.82 -10.48
CA LEU A 73 13.31 -0.67 -11.47
C LEU A 73 12.94 -1.21 -12.86
N ASP A 74 11.95 -2.10 -12.98
CA ASP A 74 11.53 -2.68 -14.27
C ASP A 74 10.35 -1.92 -14.92
N ILE A 75 9.56 -1.16 -14.16
CA ILE A 75 8.31 -0.53 -14.65
C ILE A 75 8.54 0.88 -15.23
N ARG A 76 9.70 1.49 -14.98
CA ARG A 76 10.05 2.87 -15.44
C ARG A 76 10.13 3.08 -16.96
N LYS A 77 9.67 2.13 -17.78
CA LYS A 77 9.63 2.25 -19.24
C LYS A 77 8.34 2.85 -19.79
N ASP A 78 7.32 3.05 -18.94
CA ASP A 78 6.03 3.59 -19.40
C ASP A 78 5.92 5.09 -19.07
N GLU A 79 6.29 5.93 -20.03
CA GLU A 79 6.24 7.41 -19.93
C GLU A 79 4.81 7.94 -19.72
N HIS A 80 3.78 7.10 -19.96
CA HIS A 80 2.37 7.47 -19.84
C HIS A 80 1.85 7.57 -18.39
N LEU A 81 2.60 7.10 -17.39
CA LEU A 81 2.21 7.21 -15.97
C LEU A 81 2.37 8.63 -15.39
N TYR A 82 3.02 9.54 -16.10
CA TYR A 82 3.23 10.94 -15.70
C TYR A 82 2.28 11.91 -16.39
N HIS A 83 1.12 11.44 -16.88
CA HIS A 83 0.09 12.38 -17.31
C HIS A 83 -0.39 13.17 -16.09
N ASP A 84 -0.46 14.49 -16.23
CA ASP A 84 -0.86 15.40 -15.16
C ASP A 84 -2.39 15.33 -14.96
N HIS A 85 -2.86 14.18 -14.48
CA HIS A 85 -4.26 13.90 -14.20
C HIS A 85 -4.88 14.91 -13.24
N LEU A 86 -4.06 15.59 -12.43
CA LEU A 86 -4.58 16.59 -11.51
C LEU A 86 -5.13 17.79 -12.28
N ASN A 87 -4.37 18.34 -13.24
CA ASN A 87 -4.82 19.47 -14.03
C ASN A 87 -6.05 19.13 -14.89
N ASP A 88 -6.06 17.96 -15.51
CA ASP A 88 -7.23 17.49 -16.27
C ASP A 88 -8.48 17.37 -15.39
N GLU A 89 -8.34 16.80 -14.18
CA GLU A 89 -9.45 16.66 -13.25
C GLU A 89 -9.94 18.00 -12.70
N LEU A 90 -9.03 18.96 -12.49
CA LEU A 90 -9.39 20.32 -12.07
C LEU A 90 -10.21 21.03 -13.14
N ILE A 91 -9.81 20.94 -14.41
CA ILE A 91 -10.55 21.51 -15.56
C ILE A 91 -11.88 20.79 -15.74
N ARG A 92 -11.89 19.45 -15.67
CA ARG A 92 -13.12 18.63 -15.78
C ARG A 92 -14.16 19.02 -14.74
N LEU A 93 -13.72 19.39 -13.54
CA LEU A 93 -14.57 19.84 -12.43
C LEU A 93 -14.78 21.36 -12.38
N GLN A 94 -14.16 22.14 -13.29
CA GLN A 94 -14.20 23.60 -13.33
C GLN A 94 -13.73 24.27 -12.03
N LEU A 95 -12.75 23.64 -11.36
CA LEU A 95 -12.17 24.12 -10.10
C LEU A 95 -10.98 25.07 -10.30
N ASP A 96 -10.56 25.25 -11.56
CA ASP A 96 -9.55 26.19 -12.00
C ASP A 96 -10.09 27.62 -12.20
N THR A 97 -11.41 27.82 -12.03
CA THR A 97 -12.09 29.11 -12.23
C THR A 97 -12.96 29.51 -11.04
N HIS A 98 -13.40 30.79 -11.02
CA HIS A 98 -14.22 31.35 -9.94
C HIS A 98 -15.50 30.52 -9.71
N PRO A 99 -15.88 30.20 -8.45
CA PRO A 99 -15.41 30.78 -7.18
C PRO A 99 -14.18 30.11 -6.56
N TRP A 100 -13.49 29.24 -7.29
CA TRP A 100 -12.35 28.48 -6.81
C TRP A 100 -11.03 29.00 -7.39
N ARG A 101 -9.92 28.62 -6.76
CA ARG A 101 -8.57 28.79 -7.31
C ARG A 101 -7.65 27.69 -6.80
N LEU A 102 -6.69 27.32 -7.64
CA LEU A 102 -5.57 26.49 -7.21
C LEU A 102 -4.58 27.33 -6.39
N THR A 103 -4.03 26.76 -5.33
CA THR A 103 -2.99 27.37 -4.51
C THR A 103 -1.90 26.36 -4.16
N ASP A 104 -0.68 26.89 -4.07
CA ASP A 104 0.56 26.25 -3.63
C ASP A 104 0.86 26.46 -2.13
N ILE A 105 -0.13 26.91 -1.34
CA ILE A 105 0.04 27.16 0.11
C ILE A 105 0.62 25.96 0.89
N ASN A 106 0.40 24.74 0.39
CA ASN A 106 0.89 23.52 1.02
C ASN A 106 2.03 22.87 0.21
N GLN A 107 2.73 23.60 -0.66
CA GLN A 107 3.79 23.06 -1.51
C GLN A 107 4.90 22.37 -0.71
N ASN A 108 5.23 22.92 0.46
CA ASN A 108 6.22 22.38 1.39
C ASN A 108 5.60 21.56 2.54
N TYR A 109 4.31 21.22 2.46
CA TYR A 109 3.57 20.48 3.50
C TYR A 109 3.49 21.18 4.87
N GLU A 110 3.69 22.50 4.88
CA GLU A 110 3.69 23.32 6.11
C GLU A 110 2.28 23.59 6.65
N LEU A 111 1.28 23.72 5.76
CA LEU A 111 -0.12 23.90 6.17
C LEU A 111 -0.68 22.61 6.76
N CYS A 112 -0.48 21.48 6.07
CA CYS A 112 -0.86 20.16 6.56
C CYS A 112 -0.04 19.05 5.87
N SER A 113 0.65 18.25 6.68
CA SER A 113 1.58 17.21 6.20
C SER A 113 0.92 16.02 5.51
N SER A 114 -0.36 15.77 5.78
CA SER A 114 -1.13 14.71 5.13
C SER A 114 -1.89 15.17 3.88
N TYR A 115 -1.92 16.48 3.59
CA TYR A 115 -2.61 17.03 2.43
C TYR A 115 -1.69 17.10 1.20
N PRO A 116 -2.25 17.14 -0.03
CA PRO A 116 -1.47 17.33 -1.24
C PRO A 116 -0.74 18.68 -1.27
N LYS A 117 0.26 18.79 -2.17
CA LYS A 117 1.02 20.03 -2.38
C LYS A 117 0.16 21.19 -2.88
N TYR A 118 -0.73 20.88 -3.83
CA TYR A 118 -1.65 21.86 -4.41
C TYR A 118 -3.04 21.63 -3.84
N CYS A 119 -3.67 22.72 -3.39
CA CYS A 119 -5.00 22.72 -2.82
C CYS A 119 -5.92 23.62 -3.64
N VAL A 120 -7.20 23.27 -3.72
CA VAL A 120 -8.24 24.15 -4.27
C VAL A 120 -8.91 24.87 -3.11
N VAL A 121 -8.96 26.19 -3.19
CA VAL A 121 -9.57 27.05 -2.17
C VAL A 121 -10.51 28.07 -2.82
N PRO A 122 -11.49 28.63 -2.09
CA PRO A 122 -12.26 29.75 -2.60
C PRO A 122 -11.36 30.93 -3.01
N SER A 123 -11.65 31.57 -4.14
CA SER A 123 -10.85 32.70 -4.65
C SER A 123 -10.82 33.90 -3.70
N THR A 124 -11.77 33.96 -2.76
CA THR A 124 -11.90 35.03 -1.75
C THR A 124 -10.91 34.90 -0.60
N ILE A 125 -10.30 33.72 -0.39
CA ILE A 125 -9.33 33.50 0.67
C ILE A 125 -7.94 33.90 0.20
N THR A 126 -7.31 34.84 0.90
CA THR A 126 -5.90 35.21 0.70
C THR A 126 -4.98 34.23 1.42
N THR A 127 -3.87 33.90 0.76
CA THR A 127 -2.81 33.05 1.31
C THR A 127 -1.96 33.86 2.28
N GLN A 128 -2.46 34.08 3.50
CA GLN A 128 -1.64 34.55 4.60
C GLN A 128 -1.29 33.34 5.48
N VAL A 129 -0.01 32.96 5.46
CA VAL A 129 0.52 32.04 6.46
C VAL A 129 0.58 32.83 7.77
N GLN A 130 -0.45 32.71 8.61
CA GLN A 130 -0.39 33.26 9.96
C GLN A 130 0.55 32.37 10.79
N HIS A 131 1.79 32.84 10.98
CA HIS A 131 2.64 32.32 12.05
C HIS A 131 1.95 32.65 13.37
N TYR A 132 1.44 31.64 14.07
CA TYR A 132 1.10 31.77 15.47
C TYR A 132 2.40 31.57 16.27
N ASP A 133 2.88 32.65 16.89
CA ASP A 133 3.94 32.64 17.90
C ASP A 133 3.46 31.97 19.21
#